data_AF-A0A1E7FMG0-F1
#
_entry.id   AF-A0A1E7FMG0-F1
#
_cell.length_a   1.000
_cell.length_b   1.000
_cell.length_c   1.000
_cell.angle_alpha   90.00
_cell.angle_beta   90.00
_cell.angle_gamma   90.00
#
_symmetry.space_group_name_H-M   'P 1'
#
loop_
_entity.id
_entity.type
_entity.pdbx_description
1 polymer ?
#
loop_
_entity_poly.entity_id
_entity_poly.type
_entity_poly.pdbx_seq_one_letter_code
_entity_poly.pdbx_strand_id
1 'polypeptide(L)'
;MDKAAVMSYCSALKHLEEFGWWHNNNEKQHIKAFTVLRNPVDRVWSMFRFQTKNCYKCTPLKDVYKAIDSGKKNTGFDKLCTDQIQNHEVNNLLSSEWPLEASQVRDGDDDDDETAVTRSAMIQEAINNMKGFFTVIGITEELDTTAQLLGKVMPWMSDTIDEELYGGKMKSTCSLAHANASPKNNRCGKDGKSHWDLPKQPDQETYDLIVKHNSLDMELYEAAVSYFELQKRALKLLEE
;
A
#
# COMPACT_ATOMS: atom_id res chain seq x y z
N MET A 1 -27.75 -5.29 -18.66
CA MET A 1 -26.33 -4.99 -18.34
C MET A 1 -26.34 -4.30 -16.99
N ASP A 2 -26.02 -5.05 -15.94
CA ASP A 2 -25.78 -4.43 -14.64
C ASP A 2 -24.52 -3.59 -14.76
N LYS A 3 -24.64 -2.31 -14.40
CA LYS A 3 -23.52 -1.37 -14.45
C LYS A 3 -22.59 -1.73 -13.30
N ALA A 4 -21.46 -2.35 -13.59
CA ALA A 4 -20.38 -2.46 -12.62
C ALA A 4 -19.83 -1.05 -12.34
N ALA A 5 -19.98 -0.58 -11.11
CA ALA A 5 -19.33 0.63 -10.65
C ALA A 5 -17.98 0.24 -10.04
N VAL A 6 -16.89 0.72 -10.62
CA VAL A 6 -15.56 0.62 -10.00
C VAL A 6 -15.36 1.88 -9.17
N MET A 7 -15.05 1.71 -7.88
CA MET A 7 -14.63 2.82 -7.03
C MET A 7 -13.22 2.53 -6.52
N SER A 8 -12.35 3.53 -6.61
CA SER A 8 -11.04 3.49 -5.96
C SER A 8 -11.17 4.15 -4.59
N TYR A 9 -10.66 3.49 -3.56
CA TYR A 9 -10.66 3.98 -2.19
C TYR A 9 -9.26 3.90 -1.62
N CYS A 10 -8.76 5.02 -1.08
CA CYS A 10 -7.41 5.14 -0.53
C CYS A 10 -7.47 5.59 0.93
N SER A 11 -8.12 4.79 1.78
CA SER A 11 -8.19 5.00 3.24
C SER A 11 -8.38 3.66 3.95
N ALA A 12 -8.28 3.66 5.27
CA ALA A 12 -8.32 2.47 6.10
C ALA A 12 -9.68 1.76 6.09
N LEU A 13 -9.68 0.43 6.26
CA LEU A 13 -10.90 -0.39 6.27
C LEU A 13 -11.90 0.05 7.34
N LYS A 14 -11.43 0.59 8.47
CA LYS A 14 -12.27 1.11 9.57
C LYS A 14 -13.25 2.21 9.14
N HIS A 15 -12.99 2.87 8.02
CA HIS A 15 -13.86 3.92 7.46
C HIS A 15 -14.81 3.40 6.36
N LEU A 16 -14.80 2.09 6.03
CA LEU A 16 -15.67 1.53 4.98
C LEU A 16 -17.16 1.59 5.32
N GLU A 17 -17.52 1.58 6.60
CA GLU A 17 -18.92 1.68 7.03
C GLU A 17 -19.57 2.98 6.56
N GLU A 18 -18.81 4.09 6.53
CA GLU A 18 -19.28 5.40 6.05
C GLU A 18 -19.76 5.37 4.59
N PHE A 19 -19.30 4.40 3.80
CA PHE A 19 -19.68 4.21 2.40
C PHE A 19 -20.88 3.27 2.23
N GLY A 20 -21.38 2.65 3.31
CA GLY A 20 -22.50 1.71 3.28
C GLY A 20 -22.18 0.38 2.60
N TRP A 21 -20.89 0.03 2.50
CA TRP A 21 -20.41 -1.17 1.82
C TRP A 21 -20.48 -2.43 2.68
N TRP A 22 -20.48 -2.24 3.99
CA TRP A 22 -20.43 -3.32 4.96
C TRP A 22 -21.82 -3.74 5.47
N HIS A 23 -22.67 -2.75 5.77
CA HIS A 23 -23.97 -2.95 6.39
C HIS A 23 -25.04 -2.06 5.74
N ASN A 24 -25.66 -2.54 4.66
CA ASN A 24 -26.88 -1.95 4.15
C ASN A 24 -28.05 -2.89 4.44
N ASN A 25 -28.75 -2.65 5.55
CA ASN A 25 -30.07 -3.23 5.88
C ASN A 25 -30.21 -4.76 5.75
N ASN A 26 -29.22 -5.55 6.20
CA ASN A 26 -29.24 -7.03 6.14
C ASN A 26 -29.30 -7.63 4.72
N GLU A 27 -29.02 -6.86 3.67
CA GLU A 27 -28.85 -7.40 2.32
C GLU A 27 -27.40 -7.87 2.12
N LYS A 28 -27.21 -9.09 1.60
CA LYS A 28 -25.89 -9.59 1.22
C LYS A 28 -25.34 -8.74 0.07
N GLN A 29 -24.42 -7.83 0.37
CA GLN A 29 -23.67 -7.16 -0.67
C GLN A 29 -22.55 -8.08 -1.17
N HIS A 30 -22.52 -8.33 -2.48
CA HIS A 30 -21.48 -9.11 -3.13
C HIS A 30 -20.36 -8.17 -3.62
N ILE A 31 -19.65 -7.55 -2.68
CA ILE A 31 -18.49 -6.72 -3.02
C ILE A 31 -17.30 -7.63 -3.30
N LYS A 32 -16.74 -7.52 -4.50
CA LYS A 32 -15.43 -8.09 -4.81
C LYS A 32 -14.39 -6.98 -4.62
N ALA A 33 -13.61 -7.07 -3.56
CA ALA A 33 -12.54 -6.13 -3.27
C ALA A 33 -11.20 -6.69 -3.74
N PHE A 34 -10.31 -5.81 -4.17
CA PHE A 34 -8.89 -6.15 -4.32
C PHE A 34 -8.03 -5.04 -3.74
N THR A 35 -6.82 -5.40 -3.35
CA THR A 35 -5.79 -4.44 -2.95
C THR A 35 -4.46 -4.86 -3.57
N VAL A 36 -3.53 -3.92 -3.71
CA VAL A 36 -2.19 -4.18 -4.22
C VAL A 36 -1.20 -3.63 -3.20
N LEU A 37 -0.35 -4.51 -2.67
CA LEU A 37 0.70 -4.17 -1.72
C LEU A 37 2.04 -4.03 -2.45
N ARG A 38 2.99 -3.41 -1.78
CA ARG A 38 4.32 -3.13 -2.33
C ARG A 38 5.37 -3.33 -1.26
N ASN A 39 6.58 -3.71 -1.64
CA ASN A 39 7.67 -3.80 -0.66
C ASN A 39 7.75 -2.49 0.16
N PRO A 40 7.72 -2.54 1.50
CA PRO A 40 7.57 -1.33 2.31
C PRO A 40 8.69 -0.31 2.11
N VAL A 41 9.93 -0.78 1.89
CA VAL A 41 11.07 0.11 1.60
C VAL A 41 10.85 0.86 0.30
N ASP A 42 10.52 0.14 -0.77
CA ASP A 42 10.26 0.71 -2.08
C ASP A 42 9.02 1.63 -2.05
N ARG A 43 7.98 1.28 -1.29
CA ARG A 43 6.75 2.07 -1.10
C ARG A 43 7.06 3.41 -0.43
N VAL A 44 7.75 3.37 0.71
CA VAL A 44 8.15 4.57 1.47
C VAL A 44 9.06 5.45 0.62
N TRP A 45 10.06 4.87 -0.04
CA TRP A 45 10.97 5.63 -0.88
C TRP A 45 10.24 6.31 -2.04
N SER A 46 9.28 5.63 -2.66
CA SER A 46 8.40 6.20 -3.68
C SER A 46 7.56 7.35 -3.13
N MET A 47 6.92 7.17 -1.98
CA MET A 47 6.09 8.19 -1.34
C MET A 47 6.89 9.44 -0.96
N PHE A 48 8.07 9.25 -0.36
CA PHE A 48 9.00 10.33 -0.02
C PHE A 48 9.37 11.15 -1.26
N ARG A 49 9.70 10.48 -2.37
CA ARG A 49 10.05 11.14 -3.64
C ARG A 49 8.87 11.91 -4.24
N PHE A 50 7.65 11.38 -4.11
CA PHE A 50 6.43 12.02 -4.59
C PHE A 50 6.12 13.31 -3.80
N GLN A 51 6.28 13.28 -2.48
CA GLN A 51 5.88 14.37 -1.58
C GLN A 51 7.04 15.19 -1.00
N THR A 52 8.27 15.05 -1.52
CA THR A 52 9.50 15.62 -0.94
C THR A 52 9.38 17.11 -0.58
N LYS A 53 8.74 17.89 -1.45
CA LYS A 53 8.58 19.33 -1.24
C LYS A 53 7.44 19.66 -0.28
N ASN A 54 6.24 19.14 -0.55
CA ASN A 54 5.03 19.55 0.15
C ASN A 54 4.98 19.00 1.58
N CYS A 55 5.30 17.71 1.73
CA CYS A 55 5.29 17.04 3.02
C CYS A 55 6.56 17.27 3.82
N TYR A 56 7.72 17.11 3.16
CA TYR A 56 9.01 16.96 3.86
C TYR A 56 9.91 18.20 3.72
N LYS A 57 9.43 19.27 3.08
CA LYS A 57 10.14 20.56 2.97
C LYS A 57 11.57 20.43 2.43
N CYS A 58 11.79 19.50 1.50
CA CYS A 58 13.11 19.18 0.97
C CYS A 58 14.12 18.68 2.02
N THR A 59 13.64 18.14 3.14
CA THR A 59 14.46 17.50 4.18
C THR A 59 14.79 16.07 3.77
N PRO A 60 16.05 15.59 3.94
CA PRO A 60 16.38 14.18 3.74
C PRO A 60 15.53 13.26 4.61
N LEU A 61 15.07 12.13 4.06
CA LEU A 61 14.16 11.22 4.76
C LEU A 61 14.70 10.75 6.12
N LYS A 62 16.00 10.46 6.21
CA LYS A 62 16.64 10.13 7.49
C LYS A 62 16.51 11.21 8.56
N ASP A 63 16.52 12.48 8.17
CA ASP A 63 16.38 13.61 9.08
C ASP A 63 14.90 13.83 9.45
N VAL A 64 13.97 13.46 8.56
CA VAL A 64 12.54 13.37 8.88
C VAL A 64 12.32 12.32 9.97
N TYR A 65 12.88 11.11 9.83
CA TYR A 65 12.80 10.07 10.87
C TYR A 65 13.43 10.49 12.19
N LYS A 66 14.63 11.10 12.16
CA LYS A 66 15.25 11.66 13.38
C LYS A 66 14.37 12.71 14.06
N ALA A 67 13.66 13.54 13.29
CA ALA A 67 12.73 14.50 13.84
C ALA A 67 11.51 13.82 14.49
N ILE A 68 10.97 12.77 13.86
CA ILE A 68 9.89 11.94 14.41
C ILE A 68 10.34 11.29 15.73
N ASP A 69 11.54 10.70 15.76
CA ASP A 69 12.12 10.07 16.94
C ASP A 69 12.40 11.04 18.08
N SER A 70 12.68 12.29 17.77
CA SER A 70 12.91 13.31 18.80
C SER A 70 11.67 13.65 19.63
N GLY A 71 10.48 13.17 19.24
CA GLY A 71 9.22 13.43 19.95
C GLY A 71 8.77 14.90 19.95
N LYS A 72 9.42 15.76 19.16
CA LYS A 72 9.05 17.17 19.05
C LYS A 72 7.68 17.30 18.39
N LYS A 73 6.68 17.77 19.14
CA LYS A 73 5.30 18.00 18.65
C LYS A 73 5.21 18.87 17.39
N ASN A 74 6.20 19.74 17.15
CA ASN A 74 6.30 20.58 15.95
C ASN A 74 7.60 20.28 15.19
N THR A 75 7.70 19.09 14.59
CA THR A 75 8.73 18.81 13.57
C THR A 75 8.61 19.73 12.36
N GLY A 76 7.43 20.35 12.19
CA GLY A 76 7.08 21.14 11.02
C GLY A 76 6.65 20.27 9.84
N PHE A 77 6.52 18.96 10.02
CA PHE A 77 5.94 18.05 9.02
C PHE A 77 4.47 17.82 9.35
N ASP A 78 3.66 17.70 8.31
CA ASP A 78 2.24 17.40 8.45
C ASP A 78 2.04 15.95 8.93
N LYS A 79 1.09 15.73 9.85
CA LYS A 79 0.85 14.40 10.44
C LYS A 79 0.46 13.37 9.37
N LEU A 80 -0.40 13.74 8.43
CA LEU A 80 -0.81 12.85 7.33
C LEU A 80 0.41 12.40 6.53
N CYS A 81 1.35 13.32 6.29
CA CYS A 81 2.59 13.00 5.60
C CYS A 81 3.47 12.03 6.40
N THR A 82 3.67 12.28 7.70
CA THR A 82 4.50 11.39 8.53
C THR A 82 3.86 10.01 8.74
N ASP A 83 2.54 9.93 8.77
CA ASP A 83 1.82 8.65 8.87
C ASP A 83 1.94 7.85 7.56
N GLN A 84 2.00 8.51 6.40
CA GLN A 84 2.18 7.81 5.12
C GLN A 84 3.54 7.10 4.95
N ILE A 85 4.55 7.42 5.75
CA ILE A 85 5.88 6.80 5.70
C ILE A 85 6.15 5.84 6.88
N GLN A 86 5.12 5.49 7.65
CA GLN A 86 5.21 4.61 8.82
C GLN A 86 4.01 3.66 8.88
N ASN A 87 4.23 2.35 8.73
CA ASN A 87 3.22 1.28 8.84
C ASN A 87 1.90 1.59 8.10
N HIS A 88 2.01 2.15 6.89
CA HIS A 88 0.86 2.68 6.17
C HIS A 88 0.00 1.58 5.55
N GLU A 89 0.61 0.48 5.12
CA GLU A 89 -0.13 -0.65 4.55
C GLU A 89 -0.96 -1.34 5.62
N VAL A 90 -0.38 -1.58 6.80
CA VAL A 90 -1.10 -2.11 7.97
C VAL A 90 -2.21 -1.17 8.39
N ASN A 91 -1.93 0.13 8.58
CA ASN A 91 -2.97 1.10 8.93
C ASN A 91 -4.19 1.02 8.01
N ASN A 92 -3.96 0.88 6.71
CA ASN A 92 -5.04 0.84 5.74
C ASN A 92 -5.84 -0.48 5.76
N LEU A 93 -5.29 -1.54 6.35
CA LEU A 93 -5.94 -2.85 6.49
C LEU A 93 -6.58 -3.06 7.87
N LEU A 94 -6.48 -2.11 8.78
CA LEU A 94 -7.18 -2.16 10.06
C LEU A 94 -8.65 -1.77 9.87
N SER A 95 -9.54 -2.61 10.42
CA SER A 95 -10.98 -2.41 10.49
C SER A 95 -11.43 -1.88 11.85
N SER A 96 -10.60 -2.04 12.87
CA SER A 96 -10.84 -1.59 14.25
C SER A 96 -10.09 -0.29 14.55
N GLU A 97 -10.61 0.48 15.51
CA GLU A 97 -9.85 1.54 16.16
C GLU A 97 -8.94 0.96 17.24
N TRP A 98 -7.69 1.41 17.26
CA TRP A 98 -6.67 0.92 18.19
C TRP A 98 -6.25 2.02 19.17
N PRO A 99 -5.79 1.67 20.39
CA PRO A 99 -5.30 2.66 21.35
C PRO A 99 -4.08 3.46 20.86
N LEU A 100 -3.32 2.87 19.93
CA LEU A 100 -2.17 3.45 19.27
C LEU A 100 -2.37 3.39 17.75
N GLU A 101 -1.94 4.44 17.06
CA GLU A 101 -1.90 4.43 15.59
C GLU A 101 -0.78 3.52 15.10
N ALA A 102 -0.95 2.87 13.95
CA ALA A 102 0.08 1.99 13.39
C ALA A 102 1.40 2.76 13.15
N SER A 103 1.34 4.05 12.83
CA SER A 103 2.51 4.91 12.63
C SER A 103 3.32 5.17 13.91
N GLN A 104 2.78 4.81 15.08
CA GLN A 104 3.45 4.96 16.38
C GLN A 104 4.18 3.69 16.81
N VAL A 105 3.91 2.54 16.17
CA VAL A 105 4.52 1.26 16.50
C VAL A 105 5.86 1.09 15.79
N ARG A 106 6.92 0.77 16.52
CA ARG A 106 8.27 0.61 15.95
C ARG A 106 8.89 -0.71 16.35
N ASP A 107 9.87 -1.14 15.55
CA ASP A 107 10.72 -2.25 15.94
C ASP A 107 11.53 -1.90 17.20
N GLY A 108 11.47 -2.78 18.20
CA GLY A 108 12.11 -2.59 19.51
C GLY A 108 11.28 -1.85 20.56
N ASP A 109 10.03 -1.47 20.28
CA ASP A 109 9.10 -0.96 21.31
C ASP A 109 8.48 -2.09 22.17
N ASP A 110 8.94 -3.34 21.98
CA ASP A 110 8.46 -4.56 22.66
C ASP A 110 8.95 -4.71 24.11
N ASP A 111 9.66 -3.72 24.65
CA ASP A 111 10.11 -3.72 26.06
C ASP A 111 8.93 -3.55 27.04
N ASP A 112 7.75 -3.19 26.54
CA ASP A 112 6.49 -3.10 27.29
C ASP A 112 5.47 -4.14 26.78
N ASP A 113 5.00 -5.01 27.69
CA ASP A 113 4.09 -6.12 27.37
C ASP A 113 2.80 -5.64 26.69
N GLU A 114 2.26 -4.48 27.07
CA GLU A 114 1.02 -3.93 26.48
C GLU A 114 1.24 -3.48 25.03
N THR A 115 2.40 -2.89 24.74
CA THR A 115 2.80 -2.46 23.40
C THR A 115 3.03 -3.66 22.48
N ALA A 116 3.71 -4.71 22.96
CA ALA A 116 3.94 -5.95 22.21
C ALA A 116 2.63 -6.69 21.87
N VAL A 117 1.69 -6.74 22.82
CA VAL A 117 0.34 -7.31 22.61
C VAL A 117 -0.43 -6.51 21.56
N THR A 118 -0.41 -5.18 21.66
CA THR A 118 -1.08 -4.29 20.70
C THR A 118 -0.51 -4.48 19.30
N ARG A 119 0.82 -4.45 19.17
CA ARG A 119 1.56 -4.70 17.91
C ARG A 119 1.12 -6.01 17.26
N SER A 120 1.18 -7.11 18.02
CA SER A 120 0.81 -8.45 17.52
C SER A 120 -0.66 -8.53 17.10
N ALA A 121 -1.55 -7.87 17.82
CA ALA A 121 -2.97 -7.91 17.51
C ALA A 121 -3.31 -7.07 16.27
N MET A 122 -2.67 -5.91 16.07
CA MET A 122 -2.81 -5.08 14.88
C MET A 122 -2.35 -5.81 13.61
N ILE A 123 -1.16 -6.42 13.63
CA ILE A 123 -0.66 -7.15 12.46
C ILE A 123 -1.55 -8.36 12.14
N GLN A 124 -2.00 -9.08 13.16
CA GLN A 124 -2.89 -10.23 12.97
C GLN A 124 -4.25 -9.80 12.39
N GLU A 125 -4.81 -8.68 12.84
CA GLU A 125 -6.02 -8.11 12.24
C GLU A 125 -5.80 -7.76 10.76
N ALA A 126 -4.73 -7.03 10.44
CA ALA A 126 -4.43 -6.64 9.07
C ALA A 126 -4.26 -7.87 8.15
N ILE A 127 -3.56 -8.92 8.60
CA ILE A 127 -3.42 -10.18 7.85
C ILE A 127 -4.77 -10.89 7.68
N ASN A 128 -5.61 -10.91 8.72
CA ASN A 128 -6.92 -11.52 8.65
C ASN A 128 -7.83 -10.77 7.67
N ASN A 129 -7.81 -9.44 7.70
CA ASN A 129 -8.57 -8.61 6.77
C ASN A 129 -8.05 -8.76 5.34
N MET A 130 -6.73 -8.78 5.14
CA MET A 130 -6.11 -9.05 3.85
C MET A 130 -6.65 -10.36 3.25
N LYS A 131 -6.66 -11.46 4.04
CA LYS A 131 -7.07 -12.79 3.56
C LYS A 131 -8.58 -12.98 3.49
N GLY A 132 -9.34 -12.31 4.37
CA GLY A 132 -10.77 -12.55 4.56
C GLY A 132 -11.69 -11.57 3.81
N PHE A 133 -11.25 -10.32 3.62
CA PHE A 133 -12.06 -9.29 2.95
C PHE A 133 -11.78 -9.20 1.44
N PHE A 134 -10.50 -9.22 1.06
CA PHE A 134 -10.12 -9.04 -0.34
C PHE A 134 -10.19 -10.35 -1.11
N THR A 135 -10.80 -10.29 -2.29
CA THR A 135 -10.87 -11.42 -3.21
C THR A 135 -9.54 -11.64 -3.94
N VAL A 136 -8.81 -10.56 -4.22
CA VAL A 136 -7.48 -10.61 -4.83
C VAL A 136 -6.53 -9.70 -4.06
N ILE A 137 -5.38 -10.26 -3.69
CA ILE A 137 -4.21 -9.49 -3.23
C ILE A 137 -3.24 -9.40 -4.39
N GLY A 138 -2.82 -8.20 -4.76
CA GLY A 138 -1.79 -7.96 -5.76
C GLY A 138 -0.46 -7.58 -5.12
N ILE A 139 0.61 -7.73 -5.88
CA ILE A 139 1.96 -7.30 -5.50
C ILE A 139 2.49 -6.39 -6.61
N THR A 140 2.96 -5.19 -6.24
CA THR A 140 3.41 -4.17 -7.19
C THR A 140 4.62 -4.62 -8.01
N GLU A 141 5.47 -5.46 -7.43
CA GLU A 141 6.63 -6.06 -8.10
C GLU A 141 6.23 -7.09 -9.18
N GLU A 142 4.98 -7.54 -9.18
CA GLU A 142 4.39 -8.50 -10.13
C GLU A 142 3.03 -8.00 -10.69
N LEU A 143 2.99 -6.74 -11.14
CA LEU A 143 1.75 -6.10 -11.62
C LEU A 143 1.09 -6.85 -12.80
N ASP A 144 1.88 -7.40 -13.73
CA ASP A 144 1.32 -8.14 -14.87
C ASP A 144 0.56 -9.40 -14.38
N THR A 145 1.17 -10.17 -13.46
CA THR A 145 0.52 -11.32 -12.83
C THR A 145 -0.70 -10.90 -11.99
N THR A 146 -0.60 -9.76 -11.29
CA THR A 146 -1.73 -9.18 -10.55
C THR A 146 -2.90 -8.88 -11.48
N ALA A 147 -2.64 -8.30 -12.66
CA ALA A 147 -3.66 -7.98 -13.64
C ALA A 147 -4.34 -9.23 -14.22
N GLN A 148 -3.57 -10.30 -14.49
CA GLN A 148 -4.11 -11.59 -14.92
C GLN A 148 -5.05 -12.19 -13.86
N LEU A 149 -4.63 -12.19 -12.58
CA LEU A 149 -5.48 -12.65 -11.47
C LEU A 149 -6.78 -11.84 -11.36
N LEU A 150 -6.69 -10.52 -11.47
CA LEU A 150 -7.86 -9.64 -11.47
C LEU A 150 -8.78 -9.96 -12.65
N GLY A 151 -8.24 -10.18 -13.85
CA GLY A 151 -9.02 -10.55 -15.03
C GLY A 151 -9.79 -11.86 -14.86
N LYS A 152 -9.25 -12.85 -14.14
CA LYS A 152 -9.98 -14.10 -13.85
C LYS A 152 -11.12 -13.90 -12.86
N VAL A 153 -10.92 -13.09 -11.82
CA VAL A 153 -11.91 -12.88 -10.74
C VAL A 153 -12.97 -11.84 -11.10
N MET A 154 -12.54 -10.82 -11.84
CA MET A 154 -13.31 -9.65 -12.28
C MET A 154 -13.07 -9.47 -13.79
N PRO A 155 -13.79 -10.21 -14.67
CA PRO A 155 -13.53 -10.21 -16.11
C PRO A 155 -13.51 -8.84 -16.80
N TRP A 156 -14.26 -7.87 -16.27
CA TRP A 156 -14.25 -6.49 -16.77
C TRP A 156 -12.97 -5.70 -16.45
N MET A 157 -12.09 -6.24 -15.61
CA MET A 157 -10.76 -5.71 -15.28
C MET A 157 -9.62 -6.45 -16.00
N SER A 158 -9.95 -7.35 -16.93
CA SER A 158 -8.95 -8.07 -17.72
C SER A 158 -8.00 -7.12 -18.45
N ASP A 159 -6.71 -7.42 -18.40
CA ASP A 159 -5.65 -6.68 -19.09
C ASP A 159 -5.67 -6.94 -20.60
N THR A 160 -6.34 -8.01 -21.04
CA THR A 160 -6.64 -8.30 -22.44
C THR A 160 -8.13 -8.18 -22.71
N ILE A 161 -8.50 -7.40 -23.74
CA ILE A 161 -9.85 -7.41 -24.29
C ILE A 161 -9.90 -8.47 -25.39
N ASP A 162 -10.76 -9.47 -25.20
CA ASP A 162 -10.93 -10.55 -26.19
C ASP A 162 -11.84 -10.10 -27.35
N GLU A 163 -11.47 -10.53 -28.55
CA GLU A 163 -12.02 -10.07 -29.82
C GLU A 163 -13.51 -10.42 -29.98
N GLU A 164 -13.97 -11.51 -29.37
CA GLU A 164 -15.34 -12.00 -29.50
C GLU A 164 -16.39 -11.07 -28.84
N LEU A 165 -16.03 -10.36 -27.77
CA LEU A 165 -16.93 -9.46 -27.05
C LEU A 165 -17.20 -8.14 -27.81
N TYR A 166 -16.36 -7.78 -28.78
CA TYR A 166 -16.45 -6.52 -29.55
C TYR A 166 -16.45 -6.73 -31.06
N GLY A 167 -16.87 -7.90 -31.55
CA GLY A 167 -17.08 -8.15 -32.97
C GLY A 167 -15.80 -8.26 -33.81
N GLY A 168 -14.72 -8.80 -33.22
CA GLY A 168 -13.55 -9.27 -33.95
C GLY A 168 -12.53 -8.21 -34.36
N LYS A 169 -12.53 -7.01 -33.75
CA LYS A 169 -11.77 -5.86 -34.26
C LYS A 169 -10.74 -5.23 -33.31
N MET A 170 -10.60 -5.70 -32.08
CA MET A 170 -9.71 -5.04 -31.13
C MET A 170 -9.11 -6.05 -30.14
N LYS A 171 -7.85 -6.42 -30.38
CA LYS A 171 -6.98 -7.04 -29.39
C LYS A 171 -6.07 -5.96 -28.82
N SER A 172 -6.42 -5.45 -27.65
CA SER A 172 -5.59 -4.50 -26.92
C SER A 172 -5.16 -5.12 -25.60
N THR A 173 -3.85 -5.11 -25.37
CA THR A 173 -3.25 -5.43 -24.07
C THR A 173 -2.93 -4.13 -23.35
N CYS A 174 -3.45 -3.96 -22.13
CA CYS A 174 -3.12 -2.85 -21.26
C CYS A 174 -1.79 -3.15 -20.54
N SER A 175 -0.67 -2.64 -21.07
CA SER A 175 0.62 -2.77 -20.37
C SER A 175 0.66 -1.84 -19.15
N LEU A 176 0.98 -2.41 -17.98
CA LEU A 176 1.14 -1.68 -16.73
C LEU A 176 2.62 -1.33 -16.52
N ALA A 177 3.07 -0.21 -17.10
CA ALA A 177 4.44 0.25 -16.92
C ALA A 177 4.74 0.57 -15.44
N HIS A 178 5.75 -0.06 -14.86
CA HIS A 178 6.21 0.22 -13.52
C HIS A 178 7.49 1.07 -13.53
N ALA A 179 7.40 2.32 -13.06
CA ALA A 179 8.56 3.20 -12.92
C ALA A 179 8.55 3.91 -11.57
N ASN A 180 9.53 3.59 -10.72
CA ASN A 180 9.82 4.31 -9.48
C ASN A 180 10.53 5.63 -9.79
N ALA A 181 9.83 6.57 -10.42
CA ALA A 181 10.37 7.87 -10.81
C ALA A 181 9.85 8.99 -9.90
N SER A 182 10.74 9.88 -9.45
CA SER A 182 10.37 11.12 -8.79
C SER A 182 9.58 12.01 -9.75
N PRO A 183 8.71 12.90 -9.25
CA PRO A 183 8.23 14.02 -10.05
C PRO A 183 9.39 14.80 -10.64
N LYS A 184 9.36 15.08 -11.95
CA LYS A 184 10.47 15.70 -12.70
C LYS A 184 10.88 17.10 -12.21
N ASN A 185 10.08 17.73 -11.35
CA ASN A 185 10.42 19.03 -10.77
C ASN A 185 9.84 19.19 -9.36
N ASN A 186 10.57 18.70 -8.36
CA ASN A 186 10.26 18.92 -6.95
C ASN A 186 10.90 20.21 -6.37
N ARG A 187 11.68 20.98 -7.15
CA ARG A 187 12.38 22.21 -6.71
C ARG A 187 13.17 22.05 -5.40
N CYS A 188 13.71 20.87 -5.15
CA CYS A 188 14.49 20.56 -3.95
C CYS A 188 15.99 20.38 -4.23
N GLY A 189 16.45 20.70 -5.43
CA GLY A 189 17.87 20.65 -5.77
C GLY A 189 18.68 21.70 -4.99
N LYS A 190 20.01 21.64 -5.09
CA LYS A 190 20.94 22.45 -4.28
C LYS A 190 20.75 23.97 -4.43
N ASP A 191 20.20 24.41 -5.55
CA ASP A 191 19.89 25.80 -5.88
C ASP A 191 18.48 26.24 -5.44
N GLY A 192 17.70 25.34 -4.82
CA GLY A 192 16.30 25.55 -4.42
C GLY A 192 15.32 25.69 -5.58
N LYS A 193 15.75 25.41 -6.82
CA LYS A 193 14.96 25.64 -8.05
C LYS A 193 14.97 24.43 -8.98
N SER A 194 16.05 23.67 -9.00
CA SER A 194 16.25 22.45 -9.77
C SER A 194 15.62 21.23 -9.10
N HIS A 195 15.53 20.14 -9.86
CA HIS A 195 15.10 18.86 -9.33
C HIS A 195 16.14 18.31 -8.35
N TRP A 196 15.67 17.73 -7.25
CA TRP A 196 16.51 16.88 -6.42
C TRP A 196 16.58 15.49 -7.03
N ASP A 197 17.70 15.20 -7.68
CA ASP A 197 18.03 13.88 -8.21
C ASP A 197 18.33 12.91 -7.07
N LEU A 198 17.28 12.29 -6.55
CA LEU A 198 17.37 11.20 -5.59
C LEU A 198 17.74 9.88 -6.29
N PRO A 199 18.61 9.04 -5.69
CA PRO A 199 18.94 7.74 -6.24
C PRO A 199 17.71 6.84 -6.34
N LYS A 200 17.78 5.82 -7.21
CA LYS A 200 16.68 4.84 -7.38
C LYS A 200 16.34 4.14 -6.07
N GLN A 201 17.34 3.86 -5.25
CA GLN A 201 17.22 3.20 -3.95
C GLN A 201 17.82 4.08 -2.83
N PRO A 202 17.31 3.99 -1.59
CA PRO A 202 17.89 4.71 -0.45
C PRO A 202 19.30 4.22 -0.12
N ASP A 203 20.06 5.05 0.61
CA ASP A 203 21.31 4.60 1.23
C ASP A 203 21.01 3.66 2.43
N GLN A 204 22.04 2.97 2.94
CA GLN A 204 21.85 1.96 4.00
C GLN A 204 21.26 2.57 5.29
N GLU A 205 21.73 3.75 5.71
CA GLU A 205 21.19 4.44 6.90
C GLU A 205 19.68 4.71 6.74
N THR A 206 19.27 5.22 5.57
CA THR A 206 17.87 5.49 5.27
C THR A 206 17.07 4.19 5.14
N TYR A 207 17.64 3.14 4.54
CA TYR A 207 17.03 1.82 4.45
C TYR A 207 16.70 1.26 5.85
N ASP A 208 17.68 1.25 6.75
CA ASP A 208 17.52 0.71 8.10
C ASP A 208 16.44 1.48 8.89
N LEU A 209 16.41 2.81 8.73
CA LEU A 209 15.35 3.64 9.31
C LEU A 209 13.97 3.32 8.73
N ILE A 210 13.86 3.12 7.42
CA ILE A 210 12.58 2.74 6.81
C ILE A 210 12.11 1.40 7.39
N VAL A 211 12.97 0.39 7.45
CA VAL A 211 12.65 -0.93 8.00
C VAL A 211 12.18 -0.81 9.45
N LYS A 212 12.92 -0.08 10.29
CA LYS A 212 12.59 0.12 11.71
C LYS A 212 11.20 0.75 11.92
N HIS A 213 10.87 1.76 11.11
CA HIS A 213 9.60 2.50 11.22
C HIS A 213 8.43 1.87 10.46
N ASN A 214 8.67 0.78 9.73
CA ASN A 214 7.66 0.08 8.94
C ASN A 214 7.64 -1.42 9.26
N SER A 215 7.99 -1.81 10.49
CA SER A 215 8.13 -3.23 10.87
C SER A 215 6.82 -4.03 10.75
N LEU A 216 5.67 -3.40 11.01
CA LEU A 216 4.37 -4.04 10.78
C LEU A 216 4.12 -4.25 9.28
N ASP A 217 4.42 -3.24 8.45
CA ASP A 217 4.31 -3.37 7.00
C ASP A 217 5.25 -4.47 6.46
N MET A 218 6.44 -4.64 7.04
CA MET A 218 7.38 -5.71 6.64
C MET A 218 6.78 -7.10 6.87
N GLU A 219 6.19 -7.35 8.03
CA GLU A 219 5.53 -8.63 8.33
C GLU A 219 4.28 -8.85 7.48
N LEU A 220 3.48 -7.80 7.28
CA LEU A 220 2.30 -7.86 6.42
C LEU A 220 2.69 -8.21 5.00
N TYR A 221 3.72 -7.56 4.45
CA TYR A 221 4.17 -7.78 3.08
C TYR A 221 4.70 -9.20 2.89
N GLU A 222 5.40 -9.78 3.86
CA GLU A 222 5.81 -11.19 3.80
C GLU A 222 4.60 -12.14 3.74
N ALA A 223 3.58 -11.88 4.56
CA ALA A 223 2.33 -12.63 4.52
C ALA A 223 1.59 -12.44 3.18
N ALA A 224 1.62 -11.23 2.62
CA ALA A 224 1.01 -10.90 1.34
C ALA A 224 1.68 -11.62 0.17
N VAL A 225 3.01 -11.60 0.09
CA VAL A 225 3.79 -12.33 -0.93
C VAL A 225 3.49 -13.83 -0.84
N SER A 226 3.48 -14.39 0.36
CA SER A 226 3.15 -15.81 0.58
C SER A 226 1.74 -16.15 0.10
N TYR A 227 0.77 -15.28 0.36
CA TYR A 227 -0.61 -15.45 -0.12
C TYR A 227 -0.71 -15.26 -1.64
N PHE A 228 0.03 -14.31 -2.20
CA PHE A 228 0.10 -14.05 -3.64
C PHE A 228 0.60 -15.28 -4.41
N GLU A 229 1.62 -15.96 -3.90
CA GLU A 229 2.12 -17.21 -4.49
C GLU A 229 1.06 -18.32 -4.50
N LEU A 230 0.16 -18.38 -3.51
CA LEU A 230 -0.97 -19.32 -3.53
C LEU A 230 -1.96 -18.97 -4.64
N GLN A 231 -2.28 -17.69 -4.82
CA GLN A 231 -3.16 -17.23 -5.91
C GLN A 231 -2.53 -17.53 -7.29
N LYS A 232 -1.21 -17.34 -7.44
CA LYS A 232 -0.47 -17.69 -8.67
C LYS A 232 -0.55 -19.18 -8.99
N ARG A 233 -0.43 -20.05 -7.98
CA ARG A 233 -0.59 -21.50 -8.17
C ARG A 233 -2.01 -21.84 -8.61
N ALA A 234 -3.03 -21.23 -7.99
CA ALA A 234 -4.42 -21.41 -8.39
C ALA A 234 -4.67 -20.95 -9.83
N LEU A 235 -4.07 -19.82 -10.26
CA LEU A 235 -4.14 -19.34 -11.63
C LEU A 235 -3.58 -20.35 -12.63
N LYS A 236 -2.39 -20.92 -12.36
CA LYS A 236 -1.78 -21.93 -13.24
C LYS A 236 -2.64 -23.17 -13.39
N LEU A 237 -3.26 -23.64 -12.31
CA LEU A 237 -4.17 -24.79 -12.33
C LEU A 237 -5.45 -24.55 -13.16
N LEU A 238 -5.82 -23.29 -13.42
CA LEU A 238 -6.95 -22.94 -14.29
C LEU A 238 -6.55 -22.85 -15.76
N GLU A 239 -5.26 -22.85 -16.07
CA GLU A 239 -4.71 -22.76 -17.43
C GLU A 239 -4.28 -24.12 -17.99
N GLU A 240 -4.21 -25.15 -17.14
CA GLU A 240 -4.01 -26.57 -17.47
C GLU A 240 -5.34 -27.28 -17.76
#